data_AF-A0A1N6X2Z3-F1
#
_entry.id   AF-A0A1N6X2Z3-F1
#
_cell.length_a   1.000
_cell.length_b   1.000
_cell.length_c   1.000
_cell.angle_alpha   90.00
_cell.angle_beta   90.00
_cell.angle_gamma   90.00
#
_symmetry.space_group_name_H-M   'P 1'
#
loop_
_entity.id
_entity.type
_entity.pdbx_description
1 polymer ?
#
loop_
_entity_poly.entity_id
_entity_poly.type
_entity_poly.pdbx_seq_one_letter_code
_entity_poly.pdbx_strand_id
1 'polypeptide(L)'
;MSEKDGQISIKQWARFGTALRQYADTQDWDNVRKVNVAIVKALQQAGKTNDTEQQSARDALKCIHAQVLQELILARDELATEMSRFKEQQAGLAAYQLTQVSGALDDR
;
A
#
# COMPACT_ATOMS: atom_id res chain seq x y z
N MET A 1 24.13 -17.58 24.48
CA MET A 1 24.45 -16.55 23.46
C MET A 1 23.61 -15.33 23.77
N SER A 2 24.21 -14.29 24.36
CA SER A 2 23.50 -13.05 24.68
C SER A 2 23.35 -12.21 23.42
N GLU A 3 22.11 -12.01 22.98
CA GLU A 3 21.76 -10.95 22.04
C GLU A 3 22.22 -9.62 22.67
N LYS A 4 23.01 -8.82 21.95
CA LYS A 4 23.42 -7.49 22.42
C LYS A 4 22.18 -6.60 22.50
N ASP A 5 21.85 -6.12 23.70
CA ASP A 5 20.83 -5.10 23.94
C ASP A 5 21.03 -3.93 22.96
N GLY A 6 20.15 -3.83 21.97
CA GLY A 6 20.18 -2.80 20.92
C GLY A 6 20.15 -3.31 19.48
N GLN A 7 20.40 -4.60 19.24
CA GLN A 7 20.31 -5.17 17.90
C GLN A 7 18.91 -5.72 17.64
N ILE A 8 18.23 -5.22 16.59
CA ILE A 8 16.96 -5.80 16.12
C ILE A 8 17.19 -7.29 15.86
N SER A 9 16.39 -8.15 16.50
CA SER A 9 16.56 -9.60 16.36
C SER A 9 16.02 -10.10 15.01
N ILE A 10 16.53 -11.24 14.55
CA ILE A 10 16.03 -11.92 13.34
C ILE A 10 14.51 -12.14 13.42
N LYS A 11 14.01 -12.49 14.61
CA LYS A 11 12.58 -12.66 14.87
C LYS A 11 11.79 -11.35 14.71
N GLN A 12 12.37 -10.21 15.05
CA GLN A 12 11.71 -8.92 14.85
C GLN A 12 11.59 -8.58 13.35
N TRP A 13 12.60 -8.85 12.52
CA TRP A 13 12.49 -8.70 11.06
C TRP A 13 11.37 -9.56 10.48
N ALA A 14 11.29 -10.83 10.91
CA ALA A 14 10.22 -11.73 10.48
C ALA A 14 8.83 -11.20 10.90
N ARG A 15 8.69 -10.71 12.15
CA ARG A 15 7.43 -10.12 12.63
C ARG A 15 7.00 -8.90 11.82
N PHE A 16 7.95 -8.05 11.40
CA PHE A 16 7.64 -6.93 10.50
C PHE A 16 7.09 -7.42 9.17
N GLY A 17 7.70 -8.46 8.57
CA GLY A 17 7.23 -9.03 7.31
C GLY A 17 5.83 -9.61 7.43
N THR A 18 5.58 -10.40 8.47
CA THR A 18 4.25 -10.96 8.74
C THR A 18 3.20 -9.87 8.94
N ALA A 19 3.49 -8.85 9.75
CA ALA A 19 2.56 -7.75 9.98
C ALA A 19 2.27 -6.97 8.70
N LEU A 20 3.31 -6.67 7.90
CA LEU A 20 3.16 -5.96 6.63
C LEU A 20 2.24 -6.73 5.68
N ARG A 21 2.43 -8.05 5.56
CA ARG A 21 1.59 -8.91 4.73
C ARG A 21 0.16 -8.99 5.24
N GLN A 22 -0.05 -9.23 6.54
CA GLN A 22 -1.38 -9.33 7.14
C GLN A 22 -2.22 -8.05 6.94
N TYR A 23 -1.61 -6.88 7.13
CA TYR A 23 -2.32 -5.62 6.89
C TYR A 23 -2.54 -5.34 5.39
N ALA A 24 -1.64 -5.77 4.52
CA ALA A 24 -1.84 -5.67 3.07
C ALA A 24 -2.98 -6.58 2.58
N ASP A 25 -3.05 -7.83 3.06
CA ASP A 25 -4.11 -8.79 2.72
C ASP A 25 -5.50 -8.30 3.16
N THR A 26 -5.57 -7.52 4.23
CA THR A 26 -6.80 -6.90 4.74
C THR A 26 -7.04 -5.48 4.21
N GLN A 27 -6.20 -5.00 3.29
CA GLN A 27 -6.22 -3.65 2.72
C GLN A 27 -6.21 -2.52 3.77
N ASP A 28 -5.65 -2.79 4.95
CA ASP A 28 -5.50 -1.81 6.02
C ASP A 28 -4.25 -0.93 5.78
N TRP A 29 -4.39 0.00 4.83
CA TRP A 29 -3.28 0.83 4.35
C TRP A 29 -2.68 1.74 5.42
N ASP A 30 -3.48 2.15 6.41
CA ASP A 30 -2.99 2.95 7.53
C ASP A 30 -2.03 2.15 8.42
N ASN A 31 -2.35 0.89 8.72
CA ASN A 31 -1.47 0.03 9.49
C ASN A 31 -0.27 -0.47 8.66
N VAL A 32 -0.42 -0.69 7.34
CA VAL A 32 0.74 -0.91 6.43
C VAL A 32 1.72 0.26 6.53
N ARG A 33 1.23 1.52 6.49
CA ARG A 33 2.07 2.72 6.64
C ARG A 33 2.79 2.74 7.99
N LYS A 34 2.10 2.44 9.09
CA LYS A 34 2.70 2.42 10.44
C LYS A 34 3.81 1.38 10.54
N VAL A 35 3.58 0.16 10.03
CA VAL A 35 4.59 -0.90 10.01
C VAL A 35 5.78 -0.48 9.14
N ASN A 36 5.56 0.10 7.97
CA ASN A 36 6.63 0.61 7.12
C ASN A 36 7.50 1.67 7.82
N VAL A 37 6.89 2.63 8.53
CA VAL A 37 7.63 3.61 9.33
C VAL A 37 8.46 2.94 10.43
N ALA A 38 7.92 1.92 11.09
CA ALA A 38 8.65 1.15 12.11
C ALA A 38 9.84 0.38 11.51
N ILE A 39 9.66 -0.23 10.32
CA ILE A 39 10.73 -0.90 9.57
C ILE A 39 11.85 0.08 9.23
N VAL A 40 11.52 1.27 8.70
CA VAL A 40 12.52 2.29 8.35
C VAL A 40 13.33 2.71 9.58
N LYS A 41 12.67 2.96 10.72
CA LYS A 41 13.35 3.30 11.98
C LYS A 41 14.25 2.16 12.46
N ALA A 42 13.77 0.92 12.40
CA ALA A 42 14.54 -0.26 12.79
C ALA A 42 15.79 -0.43 11.90
N LEU A 43 15.66 -0.24 10.58
CA LEU A 43 16.79 -0.31 9.64
C LEU A 43 17.83 0.78 9.91
N GLN A 44 17.37 2.00 10.20
CA GLN A 44 18.26 3.12 10.57
C GLN A 44 19.02 2.84 11.86
N GLN A 45 18.35 2.28 12.88
CA GLN A 45 18.96 1.94 14.17
C GLN A 45 19.95 0.76 14.06
N ALA A 46 19.58 -0.28 13.30
CA ALA A 46 20.37 -1.50 13.21
C ALA A 46 21.62 -1.36 12.33
N GLY A 47 21.66 -0.39 11.41
CA GLY A 47 22.79 -0.14 10.53
C GLY A 47 23.18 -1.34 9.64
N LYS A 48 24.43 -1.35 9.17
CA LYS A 48 24.99 -2.48 8.39
C LYS A 48 25.32 -3.65 9.31
N THR A 49 24.92 -4.85 8.91
CA THR A 49 25.27 -6.11 9.59
C THR A 49 26.28 -6.88 8.74
N ASN A 50 27.22 -7.57 9.40
CA ASN A 50 28.10 -8.56 8.76
C ASN A 50 27.65 -10.00 9.05
N ASP A 51 26.55 -10.17 9.78
CA ASP A 51 25.95 -11.47 10.08
C ASP A 51 25.03 -11.91 8.94
N THR A 52 25.36 -13.06 8.34
CA THR A 52 24.65 -13.69 7.23
C THR A 52 23.19 -14.01 7.57
N GLU A 53 22.89 -14.44 8.80
CA GLU A 53 21.51 -14.77 9.19
C GLU A 53 20.65 -13.52 9.27
N GLN A 54 21.19 -12.45 9.86
CA GLN A 54 20.56 -11.13 9.87
C GLN A 54 20.36 -10.57 8.45
N GLN A 55 21.31 -10.81 7.56
CA GLN A 55 21.20 -10.38 6.17
C GLN A 55 20.09 -11.15 5.44
N SER A 56 20.04 -12.46 5.60
CA SER A 56 18.98 -13.31 5.03
C SER A 56 17.58 -12.88 5.53
N ALA A 57 17.44 -12.57 6.82
CA ALA A 57 16.19 -12.08 7.39
C ALA A 57 15.74 -10.74 6.79
N ARG A 58 16.69 -9.82 6.53
CA ARG A 58 16.43 -8.54 5.88
C ARG A 58 16.07 -8.71 4.41
N ASP A 59 16.71 -9.63 3.70
CA ASP A 59 16.40 -9.94 2.31
C ASP A 59 14.99 -10.54 2.18
N ALA A 60 14.60 -11.45 3.09
CA ALA A 60 13.23 -11.96 3.15
C ALA A 60 12.20 -10.84 3.39
N LEU A 61 12.48 -9.93 4.32
CA LEU A 61 11.64 -8.75 4.57
C LEU A 61 11.53 -7.85 3.33
N LYS A 62 12.64 -7.64 2.61
CA LYS A 62 12.67 -6.86 1.37
C LYS A 62 11.78 -7.47 0.29
N CYS A 63 11.79 -8.79 0.13
CA CYS A 63 10.92 -9.48 -0.81
C CYS A 63 9.43 -9.25 -0.49
N ILE A 64 9.04 -9.42 0.80
CA ILE A 64 7.66 -9.17 1.24
C ILE A 64 7.27 -7.71 1.01
N HIS A 65 8.15 -6.77 1.35
CA HIS A 65 7.93 -5.34 1.15
C HIS A 65 7.69 -4.99 -0.32
N ALA A 66 8.52 -5.52 -1.22
CA ALA A 66 8.39 -5.30 -2.66
C ALA A 66 7.06 -5.87 -3.21
N GLN A 67 6.63 -7.03 -2.73
CA GLN A 67 5.33 -7.61 -3.11
C GLN A 67 4.16 -6.73 -2.68
N VAL A 68 4.14 -6.31 -1.41
CA VAL A 68 3.09 -5.42 -0.88
C VAL A 68 3.06 -4.09 -1.63
N LEU A 69 4.23 -3.54 -1.99
CA LEU A 69 4.31 -2.32 -2.78
C LEU A 69 3.70 -2.48 -4.19
N GLN A 70 3.98 -3.61 -4.84
CA GLN A 70 3.40 -3.91 -6.15
C GLN A 70 1.87 -4.04 -6.07
N GLU A 71 1.35 -4.71 -5.04
CA GLU A 71 -0.10 -4.83 -4.80
C GLU A 71 -0.75 -3.46 -4.57
N LEU A 72 -0.10 -2.59 -3.78
CA LEU A 72 -0.54 -1.20 -3.56
C LEU A 72 -0.61 -0.40 -4.86
N ILE A 73 0.38 -0.54 -5.75
CA ILE A 73 0.41 0.14 -7.04
C ILE A 73 -0.76 -0.33 -7.91
N LEU A 74 -1.01 -1.64 -7.96
CA LEU A 74 -2.12 -2.20 -8.73
C LEU A 74 -3.48 -1.72 -8.19
N ALA A 75 -3.68 -1.76 -6.88
CA ALA A 75 -4.92 -1.30 -6.25
C ALA A 75 -5.18 0.19 -6.50
N ARG A 76 -4.13 1.03 -6.48
CA ARG A 76 -4.22 2.45 -6.84
C ARG A 76 -4.67 2.63 -8.29
N ASP A 77 -4.07 1.88 -9.21
CA ASP A 77 -4.35 2.02 -10.65
C ASP A 77 -5.76 1.55 -11.01
N GLU A 78 -6.24 0.50 -10.34
CA GLU A 78 -7.63 0.04 -10.41
C GLU A 78 -8.59 1.14 -9.91
N LEU A 79 -8.36 1.69 -8.72
CA LEU A 79 -9.18 2.77 -8.17
C LEU A 79 -9.19 4.02 -9.07
N ALA A 80 -8.06 4.38 -9.67
CA ALA A 80 -7.97 5.51 -10.60
C ALA A 80 -8.83 5.27 -11.86
N THR A 81 -8.87 4.03 -12.33
CA THR A 81 -9.71 3.63 -13.47
C THR A 81 -11.20 3.71 -13.11
N GLU A 82 -11.59 3.21 -11.94
CA GLU A 82 -12.98 3.29 -11.45
C GLU A 82 -13.44 4.73 -11.26
N MET A 83 -12.60 5.58 -10.65
CA MET A 83 -12.89 7.01 -10.49
C MET A 83 -13.08 7.72 -11.83
N SER A 84 -12.31 7.34 -12.85
CA SER A 84 -12.44 7.92 -14.20
C SER A 84 -13.77 7.52 -14.84
N ARG A 85 -14.14 6.23 -14.77
CA ARG A 85 -15.44 5.74 -15.25
C ARG A 85 -16.61 6.40 -14.53
N PHE A 86 -16.50 6.57 -13.21
CA PHE A 86 -17.54 7.24 -12.42
C PHE A 86 -17.75 8.70 -12.85
N LYS A 87 -16.66 9.44 -13.10
CA LYS A 87 -16.73 10.83 -13.60
C LYS A 87 -17.37 10.92 -14.99
N GLU A 88 -17.02 9.99 -15.88
CA GLU A 88 -17.62 9.93 -17.23
C GLU A 88 -19.12 9.65 -17.16
N GLN A 89 -19.56 8.73 -16.30
CA GLN A 89 -20.98 8.45 -16.08
C GLN A 89 -21.72 9.68 -15.53
N GLN A 90 -21.14 10.40 -14.57
CA GLN A 90 -21.74 11.62 -14.03
C GLN A 90 -21.87 12.73 -15.09
N ALA A 91 -20.83 12.91 -15.92
CA ALA A 91 -20.86 13.86 -17.03
C ALA A 91 -21.92 13.47 -18.08
N GLY A 92 -22.03 12.18 -18.40
CA GLY A 92 -23.06 11.66 -19.29
C GLY A 92 -24.46 11.95 -18.77
N LEU A 93 -24.74 11.64 -17.50
CA LEU A 93 -26.03 11.92 -16.87
C LEU A 93 -26.38 13.42 -16.89
N ALA A 94 -25.41 14.30 -16.61
CA ALA A 94 -25.61 15.74 -16.66
C ALA A 94 -25.95 16.22 -18.08
N ALA A 95 -25.27 15.70 -19.11
CA ALA A 95 -25.55 16.02 -20.50
C ALA A 95 -26.95 15.54 -20.94
N TYR A 96 -27.38 14.36 -20.50
CA TYR A 96 -28.73 13.86 -20.76
C TYR A 96 -29.81 14.74 -20.11
N GLN A 97 -29.62 15.17 -18.86
CA GLN A 97 -30.55 16.09 -18.19
C GLN A 97 -30.64 17.44 -18.91
N LEU A 98 -29.50 18.02 -19.32
CA LEU A 98 -29.47 19.26 -20.10
C LEU A 98 -30.18 19.13 -21.45
N THR A 99 -30.05 17.99 -22.12
CA THR A 99 -30.70 17.74 -23.42
C THR A 99 -32.21 17.56 -23.26
N GLN A 100 -32.69 16.89 -22.20
CA GLN A 100 -34.13 16.77 -21.93
C GLN A 100 -34.76 18.13 -21.60
N VAL A 101 -34.06 18.98 -20.85
CA VAL A 101 -34.56 20.34 -20.53
C VAL A 101 -34.55 21.24 -21.77
N SER A 102 -33.52 21.13 -22.62
CA SER A 102 -33.43 21.93 -23.84
C SER A 102 -34.42 21.46 -24.92
N GLY A 103 -34.65 20.15 -25.06
CA GLY A 103 -35.61 19.59 -26.02
C GLY A 103 -37.08 19.83 -25.65
N ALA A 104 -37.38 20.11 -24.37
CA ALA A 104 -38.73 20.45 -23.93
C ALA A 104 -39.12 21.93 -24.22
N LEU A 105 -38.18 22.76 -24.66
CA LEU A 105 -38.41 24.19 -24.92
C LEU A 105 -38.66 24.52 -26.39
N ASP A 106 -38.41 23.59 -27.33
CA ASP A 106 -38.56 23.80 -28.77
C ASP A 106 -39.96 23.40 -29.34
N ASP A 107 -40.87 22.87 -28.50
CA ASP A 107 -42.21 22.40 -28.89
C ASP A 107 -43.34 23.41 -28.56
N ARG A 108 -43.14 24.72 -28.78
CA ARG A 108 -44.19 25.74 -28.61
C ARG A 108 -44.40 26.65 -29.81
#